data_AF-A0A2R6X2Q5-F1
#
_entry.id   AF-A0A2R6X2Q5-F1
#
_cell.length_a   1.000
_cell.length_b   1.000
_cell.length_c   1.000
_cell.angle_alpha   90.00
_cell.angle_beta   90.00
_cell.angle_gamma   90.00
#
_symmetry.space_group_name_H-M   'P 1'
#
loop_
_entity.id
_entity.type
_entity.pdbx_description
1 polymer ?
#
loop_
_entity_poly.entity_id
_entity_poly.type
_entity_poly.pdbx_seq_one_letter_code
_entity_poly.pdbx_strand_id
1 'polypeptide(L)'
;MFLCWLQETAEKLEIPWYPVIATASWYTLSCMKGPDMKREGFFQLNTSEKINLAVPGLEFSRSSDFPSDVLELEDFFTCHSQRLAKACAILVNTAEELDAPTGGLNGLRLQVEKMAMAMAGHRQVPRVFAVGPMVSIPGFSSVPQSKLTPLQGFNDHTFECLQWLDKQPTSSVLYIAFGSVIEISSEETVELAYALEITNVKFLWVLKASSSTPLSKLLPPGFEARTKKRGFTTSWAPQTQILMHASIAGFMTHCGWNSILEGLCSGVSFIAWPLANDEQQNAR
;
A
#
# COMPACT_ATOMS: atom_id res chain seq x y z
N MET A 1 -1.95 -5.54 11.56
CA MET A 1 -1.47 -6.94 11.49
C MET A 1 -0.63 -7.36 12.72
N PHE A 2 0.38 -6.60 13.15
CA PHE A 2 1.36 -7.06 14.15
C PHE A 2 0.91 -7.07 15.63
N LEU A 3 -0.29 -6.59 15.95
CA LEU A 3 -0.82 -6.59 17.32
C LEU A 3 -1.69 -7.82 17.64
N CYS A 4 -1.51 -8.93 16.93
CA CYS A 4 -2.29 -10.15 17.16
C CYS A 4 -2.12 -10.71 18.59
N TRP A 5 -1.02 -10.40 19.27
CA TRP A 5 -0.79 -10.75 20.68
C TRP A 5 -1.82 -10.11 21.64
N LEU A 6 -2.50 -9.03 21.23
CA LEU A 6 -3.59 -8.45 22.00
C LEU A 6 -4.79 -9.40 22.12
N GLN A 7 -4.93 -10.39 21.25
CA GLN A 7 -6.03 -11.35 21.29
C GLN A 7 -6.13 -12.07 22.64
N GLU A 8 -5.00 -12.59 23.16
CA GLU A 8 -4.97 -13.30 24.45
C GLU A 8 -5.30 -12.37 25.62
N THR A 9 -4.88 -11.11 25.54
CA THR A 9 -5.19 -10.11 26.57
C THR A 9 -6.68 -9.76 26.53
N ALA A 10 -7.24 -9.57 25.33
CA ALA A 10 -8.66 -9.30 25.15
C ALA A 10 -9.52 -10.47 25.65
N GLU A 11 -9.11 -11.72 25.39
CA GLU A 11 -9.78 -12.92 25.90
C GLU A 11 -9.76 -12.99 27.43
N LYS A 12 -8.61 -12.74 28.07
CA LYS A 12 -8.49 -12.69 29.55
C LYS A 12 -9.34 -11.59 30.19
N LEU A 13 -9.54 -10.48 29.49
CA LEU A 13 -10.31 -9.33 29.97
C LEU A 13 -11.78 -9.36 29.52
N GLU A 14 -12.21 -10.40 28.78
CA GLU A 14 -13.55 -10.51 28.20
C GLU A 14 -13.93 -9.32 27.30
N ILE A 15 -12.95 -8.75 26.59
CA ILE A 15 -13.14 -7.63 25.67
C ILE A 15 -13.25 -8.17 24.23
N PRO A 16 -14.28 -7.76 23.45
CA PRO A 16 -14.38 -8.10 22.04
C PRO A 16 -13.17 -7.60 21.24
N TRP A 17 -12.53 -8.49 20.48
CA TRP A 17 -11.35 -8.17 19.68
C TRP A 17 -11.68 -8.15 18.19
N TYR A 18 -11.45 -7.00 17.57
CA TYR A 18 -11.68 -6.73 16.14
C TYR A 18 -10.39 -6.25 15.47
N PRO A 19 -9.57 -7.14 14.89
CA PRO A 19 -8.40 -6.73 14.14
C PRO A 19 -8.79 -5.93 12.90
N VAL A 20 -8.11 -4.79 12.71
CA VAL A 20 -8.16 -3.99 11.48
C VAL A 20 -6.94 -4.31 10.62
N ILE A 21 -7.19 -4.77 9.41
CA ILE A 21 -6.20 -5.10 8.39
C ILE A 21 -6.07 -3.91 7.45
N ALA A 22 -4.86 -3.36 7.36
CA ALA A 22 -4.54 -2.18 6.56
C ALA A 22 -3.80 -2.51 5.24
N THR A 23 -3.61 -3.79 4.94
CA THR A 23 -3.07 -4.30 3.67
C THR A 23 -4.21 -4.83 2.81
N ALA A 24 -3.92 -5.17 1.55
CA ALA A 24 -4.85 -5.93 0.71
C ALA A 24 -5.22 -7.28 1.37
N SER A 25 -6.41 -7.81 1.03
CA SER A 25 -6.87 -9.09 1.60
C SER A 25 -5.96 -10.25 1.22
N TRP A 26 -5.45 -10.25 -0.02
CA TRP A 26 -4.53 -11.29 -0.50
C TRP A 26 -3.29 -11.41 0.41
N TYR A 27 -2.77 -10.31 0.94
CA TYR A 27 -1.57 -10.35 1.80
C TYR A 27 -1.87 -11.06 3.12
N THR A 28 -3.03 -10.78 3.73
CA THR A 28 -3.45 -11.48 4.95
C THR A 28 -3.75 -12.96 4.67
N LEU A 29 -4.36 -13.26 3.52
CA LEU A 29 -4.54 -14.64 3.06
C LEU A 29 -3.20 -15.37 2.90
N SER A 30 -2.20 -14.72 2.30
CA SER A 30 -0.83 -15.24 2.17
C SER A 30 -0.18 -15.47 3.52
N CYS A 31 -0.33 -14.55 4.49
CA CYS A 31 0.11 -14.76 5.86
C CYS A 31 -0.57 -15.98 6.51
N MET A 32 -1.86 -16.20 6.23
CA MET A 32 -2.60 -17.31 6.81
C MET A 32 -2.32 -18.66 6.18
N LYS A 33 -2.04 -18.69 4.89
CA LYS A 33 -1.82 -19.92 4.12
C LYS A 33 -0.33 -20.24 3.93
N GLY A 34 0.55 -19.26 4.08
CA GLY A 34 1.99 -19.37 3.86
C GLY A 34 2.64 -20.55 4.58
N PRO A 35 2.38 -20.77 5.89
CA PRO A 35 2.92 -21.94 6.60
C PRO A 35 2.50 -23.28 5.99
N ASP A 36 1.23 -23.45 5.62
CA ASP A 36 0.74 -24.68 4.97
C ASP A 36 1.38 -24.84 3.59
N MET A 37 1.41 -23.78 2.79
CA MET A 37 2.02 -23.78 1.46
C MET A 37 3.51 -24.16 1.51
N LYS A 38 4.24 -23.68 2.52
CA LYS A 38 5.64 -24.02 2.72
C LYS A 38 5.83 -25.50 3.07
N ARG A 39 5.01 -26.04 3.97
CA ARG A 39 5.01 -27.49 4.30
C ARG A 39 4.64 -28.37 3.12
N GLU A 40 3.74 -27.90 2.27
CA GLU A 40 3.31 -28.55 1.03
C GLU A 40 4.34 -28.40 -0.12
N GLY A 41 5.45 -27.67 0.10
CA GLY A 41 6.55 -27.55 -0.86
C GLY A 41 6.35 -26.51 -1.96
N PHE A 42 5.36 -25.61 -1.85
CA PHE A 42 5.04 -24.61 -2.88
C PHE A 42 6.18 -23.63 -3.20
N PHE A 43 7.09 -23.37 -2.24
CA PHE A 43 8.17 -22.38 -2.37
C PHE A 43 9.55 -22.99 -2.64
N GLN A 44 9.67 -24.33 -2.73
CA GLN A 44 10.95 -25.02 -2.97
C GLN A 44 11.32 -25.12 -4.46
N LEU A 45 10.44 -24.64 -5.35
CA LEU A 45 10.69 -24.68 -6.78
C LEU A 45 11.67 -23.56 -7.14
N ASN A 46 12.91 -23.96 -7.45
CA ASN A 46 14.04 -23.15 -7.89
C ASN A 46 13.83 -22.55 -9.30
N THR A 47 12.58 -22.26 -9.65
CA THR A 47 12.21 -21.76 -10.96
C THR A 47 11.52 -20.42 -10.77
N SER A 48 12.05 -19.43 -11.47
CA SER A 48 11.35 -18.22 -11.91
C SER A 48 10.11 -18.52 -12.78
N GLU A 49 9.61 -19.76 -12.78
CA GLU A 49 8.46 -20.21 -13.52
C GLU A 49 7.19 -19.84 -12.77
N LYS A 50 6.31 -19.19 -13.53
CA LYS A 50 5.03 -18.63 -13.12
C LYS A 50 4.09 -19.75 -12.71
N ILE A 51 4.13 -20.15 -11.44
CA ILE A 51 3.08 -20.99 -10.88
C ILE A 51 1.97 -20.02 -10.49
N ASN A 52 0.94 -19.93 -11.33
CA ASN A 52 -0.35 -19.46 -10.86
C ASN A 52 -0.74 -20.42 -9.74
N LEU A 53 -0.71 -19.94 -8.50
CA LEU A 53 -1.11 -20.73 -7.37
C LEU A 53 -2.58 -21.07 -7.59
N ALA A 54 -2.90 -22.35 -7.79
CA ALA A 54 -4.30 -22.81 -7.88
C ALA A 54 -4.97 -22.77 -6.49
N VAL A 55 -4.87 -21.62 -5.85
CA VAL A 55 -5.23 -21.33 -4.48
C VAL A 55 -6.29 -20.23 -4.56
N PRO A 56 -7.52 -20.51 -4.11
CA PRO A 56 -8.59 -19.53 -4.12
C PRO A 56 -8.16 -18.20 -3.48
N GLY A 57 -8.18 -17.12 -4.27
CA GLY A 57 -7.77 -15.78 -3.89
C GLY A 57 -6.29 -15.42 -4.08
N LEU A 58 -5.46 -16.33 -4.60
CA LEU A 58 -4.06 -16.11 -4.96
C LEU A 58 -3.76 -16.60 -6.38
N GLU A 59 -4.79 -16.73 -7.23
CA GLU A 59 -4.70 -17.32 -8.58
C GLU A 59 -3.74 -16.57 -9.50
N PHE A 60 -3.55 -15.28 -9.25
CA PHE A 60 -2.68 -14.39 -10.02
C PHE A 60 -1.33 -14.15 -9.35
N SER A 61 -1.08 -14.74 -8.18
CA SER A 61 0.18 -14.61 -7.46
C SER A 61 1.21 -15.62 -7.98
N ARG A 62 2.44 -15.16 -8.20
CA ARG A 62 3.60 -16.03 -8.42
C ARG A 62 4.28 -16.27 -7.08
N SER A 63 5.04 -17.36 -6.98
CA SER A 63 5.91 -17.63 -5.82
C SER A 63 6.82 -16.44 -5.49
N SER A 64 7.35 -15.77 -6.52
CA SER A 64 8.23 -14.59 -6.37
C SER A 64 7.54 -13.33 -5.86
N ASP A 65 6.20 -13.26 -5.92
CA ASP A 65 5.43 -12.10 -5.46
C ASP A 65 5.06 -12.22 -3.97
N PHE A 66 5.40 -13.35 -3.32
CA PHE A 66 5.17 -13.50 -1.89
C PHE A 66 6.19 -12.70 -1.09
N PRO A 67 5.75 -12.01 -0.03
CA PRO A 67 6.66 -11.32 0.87
C PRO A 67 7.63 -12.33 1.50
N SER A 68 8.92 -12.03 1.50
CA SER A 68 9.96 -12.87 2.11
C SER A 68 9.63 -13.24 3.55
N ASP A 69 9.08 -12.28 4.30
CA ASP A 69 8.69 -12.47 5.70
C ASP A 69 7.70 -13.63 5.88
N VAL A 70 6.75 -13.83 4.95
CA VAL A 70 5.77 -14.93 5.02
C VAL A 70 6.46 -16.28 4.97
N LEU A 71 7.61 -16.38 4.29
CA LEU A 71 8.41 -17.59 4.16
C LEU A 71 9.36 -17.78 5.34
N GLU A 72 9.93 -16.68 5.83
CA GLU A 72 10.96 -16.66 6.87
C GLU A 72 10.37 -16.78 8.29
N LEU A 73 9.20 -16.19 8.54
CA LEU A 73 8.59 -16.08 9.87
C LEU A 73 7.42 -17.06 10.07
N GLU A 74 7.64 -18.34 9.77
CA GLU A 74 6.59 -19.38 9.79
C GLU A 74 5.85 -19.49 11.13
N ASP A 75 6.58 -19.52 12.25
CA ASP A 75 5.98 -19.62 13.60
C ASP A 75 5.13 -18.40 13.93
N PHE A 76 5.62 -17.21 13.55
CA PHE A 76 4.89 -15.96 13.75
C PHE A 76 3.57 -15.98 12.97
N PHE A 77 3.60 -16.35 11.70
CA PHE A 77 2.41 -16.37 10.85
C PHE A 77 1.45 -17.50 11.20
N THR A 78 1.94 -18.65 11.66
CA THR A 78 1.10 -19.72 12.23
C THR A 78 0.33 -19.20 13.44
N CYS A 79 1.03 -18.56 14.38
CA CYS A 79 0.41 -17.96 15.57
C CYS A 79 -0.55 -16.81 15.22
N HIS A 80 -0.17 -15.95 14.27
CA HIS A 80 -1.01 -14.87 13.75
C HIS A 80 -2.35 -15.40 13.21
N SER A 81 -2.30 -16.47 12.42
CA SER A 81 -3.47 -17.11 11.80
C SER A 81 -4.40 -17.71 12.82
N GLN A 82 -3.85 -18.44 13.80
CA GLN A 82 -4.62 -19.02 14.89
C GLN A 82 -5.34 -17.92 15.68
N ARG A 83 -4.67 -16.78 15.95
CA ARG A 83 -5.26 -15.65 16.66
C ARG A 83 -6.37 -14.99 15.86
N LEU A 84 -6.16 -14.72 14.56
CA LEU A 84 -7.20 -14.18 13.68
C LEU A 84 -8.47 -15.06 13.66
N ALA A 85 -8.30 -16.38 13.68
CA ALA A 85 -9.41 -17.33 13.74
C ALA A 85 -10.24 -17.25 15.04
N LYS A 86 -9.72 -16.58 16.09
CA LYS A 86 -10.45 -16.31 17.35
C LYS A 86 -11.09 -14.92 17.42
N ALA A 87 -10.95 -14.09 16.39
CA ALA A 87 -11.49 -12.74 16.38
C ALA A 87 -13.03 -12.72 16.45
N CYS A 88 -13.62 -11.66 17.00
CA CYS A 88 -15.07 -11.49 16.95
C CYS A 88 -15.53 -11.20 15.51
N ALA A 89 -14.76 -10.39 14.78
CA ALA A 89 -14.81 -10.21 13.35
C ALA A 89 -13.49 -9.58 12.87
N ILE A 90 -13.16 -9.73 11.59
CA ILE A 90 -11.96 -9.15 10.96
C ILE A 90 -12.42 -8.02 10.04
N LEU A 91 -11.84 -6.84 10.21
CA LEU A 91 -12.15 -5.66 9.39
C LEU A 91 -10.99 -5.44 8.41
N VAL A 92 -11.27 -5.37 7.13
CA VAL A 92 -10.26 -5.18 6.09
C VAL A 92 -10.49 -3.84 5.40
N ASN A 93 -9.43 -3.03 5.32
CA ASN A 93 -9.43 -1.76 4.61
C ASN A 93 -9.45 -1.99 3.09
N THR A 94 -10.59 -2.42 2.58
CA THR A 94 -10.84 -2.72 1.18
C THR A 94 -12.34 -2.57 0.89
N ALA A 95 -12.74 -2.64 -0.37
CA ALA A 95 -14.15 -2.66 -0.79
C ALA A 95 -14.51 -4.01 -1.39
N GLU A 96 -15.78 -4.42 -1.29
CA GLU A 96 -16.26 -5.68 -1.88
C GLU A 96 -15.99 -5.70 -3.39
N GLU A 97 -16.32 -4.62 -4.09
CA GLU A 97 -16.19 -4.47 -5.53
C GLU A 97 -14.73 -4.47 -6.00
N LEU A 98 -13.79 -4.16 -5.11
CA LEU A 98 -12.36 -4.09 -5.42
C LEU A 98 -11.68 -5.46 -5.27
N ASP A 99 -11.97 -6.18 -4.19
CA ASP A 99 -11.11 -7.28 -3.72
C ASP A 99 -11.83 -8.63 -3.68
N ALA A 100 -13.17 -8.66 -3.71
CA ALA A 100 -13.91 -9.90 -3.85
C ALA A 100 -13.80 -10.51 -5.27
N PRO A 101 -13.92 -9.73 -6.38
CA PRO A 101 -13.81 -10.26 -7.74
C PRO A 101 -12.41 -10.76 -8.09
N THR A 102 -11.36 -10.17 -7.49
CA THR A 102 -9.97 -10.62 -7.66
C THR A 102 -9.65 -11.88 -6.87
N GLY A 103 -10.60 -12.33 -6.03
CA GLY A 103 -10.50 -13.52 -5.21
C GLY A 103 -9.87 -13.29 -3.84
N GLY A 104 -9.09 -12.23 -3.63
CA GLY A 104 -8.33 -12.02 -2.39
C GLY A 104 -9.21 -12.00 -1.13
N LEU A 105 -10.28 -11.20 -1.14
CA LEU A 105 -11.21 -11.11 -0.01
C LEU A 105 -12.00 -12.40 0.21
N ASN A 106 -12.42 -13.07 -0.87
CA ASN A 106 -13.17 -14.32 -0.78
C ASN A 106 -12.29 -15.50 -0.33
N GLY A 107 -11.05 -15.56 -0.78
CA GLY A 107 -10.04 -16.50 -0.33
C GLY A 107 -9.73 -16.32 1.15
N LEU A 108 -9.59 -15.08 1.61
CA LEU A 108 -9.40 -14.77 3.03
C LEU A 108 -10.59 -15.25 3.88
N ARG A 109 -11.82 -15.00 3.46
CA ARG A 109 -13.04 -15.50 4.13
C ARG A 109 -13.03 -17.01 4.28
N LEU A 110 -12.74 -17.71 3.18
CA LEU A 110 -12.67 -19.17 3.18
C LEU A 110 -11.56 -19.70 4.10
N GLN A 111 -10.40 -19.05 4.11
CA GLN A 111 -9.28 -19.47 4.97
C GLN A 111 -9.57 -19.24 6.45
N VAL A 112 -10.20 -18.12 6.80
CA VAL A 112 -10.63 -17.83 8.18
C VAL A 112 -11.66 -18.86 8.65
N GLU A 113 -12.65 -19.20 7.80
CA GLU A 113 -13.63 -20.24 8.11
C GLU A 113 -12.98 -21.61 8.35
N LYS A 114 -12.09 -22.04 7.45
CA LYS A 114 -11.35 -23.29 7.60
C LYS A 114 -10.55 -23.36 8.90
N MET A 115 -9.82 -22.30 9.22
CA MET A 115 -8.99 -22.23 10.44
C MET A 115 -9.86 -22.22 11.70
N ALA A 116 -10.97 -21.48 11.70
CA ALA A 116 -11.89 -21.46 12.83
C ALA A 116 -12.54 -22.84 13.08
N MET A 117 -12.91 -23.56 12.02
CA MET A 117 -13.48 -24.91 12.12
C MET A 117 -12.47 -25.96 12.61
N ALA A 118 -11.19 -25.83 12.25
CA ALA A 118 -10.14 -26.75 12.69
C ALA A 118 -9.77 -26.58 14.18
N MET A 119 -9.94 -25.37 14.73
CA MET A 119 -9.68 -25.03 16.12
C MET A 119 -10.86 -25.43 17.01
N ALA A 120 -10.99 -26.74 17.30
CA ALA A 120 -12.09 -27.29 18.11
C ALA A 120 -12.31 -26.49 19.42
N GLY A 121 -13.54 -26.00 19.63
CA GLY A 121 -13.95 -25.29 20.86
C GLY A 121 -14.48 -23.87 20.68
N HIS A 122 -14.44 -23.29 19.47
CA HIS A 122 -15.00 -21.96 19.23
C HIS A 122 -16.47 -21.98 18.82
N ARG A 123 -17.27 -21.15 19.52
CA ARG A 123 -18.74 -21.06 19.36
C ARG A 123 -19.19 -20.28 18.12
N GLN A 124 -18.30 -19.57 17.42
CA GLN A 124 -18.65 -18.75 16.25
C GLN A 124 -17.46 -18.52 15.31
N VAL A 125 -17.68 -18.69 14.00
CA VAL A 125 -16.69 -18.38 12.95
C VAL A 125 -16.59 -16.85 12.77
N PRO A 126 -15.39 -16.25 12.77
CA PRO A 126 -15.23 -14.81 12.55
C PRO A 126 -15.70 -14.43 11.15
N ARG A 127 -16.52 -13.38 11.05
CA ARG A 127 -16.85 -12.77 9.74
C ARG A 127 -15.73 -11.81 9.32
N VAL A 128 -15.43 -11.80 8.02
CA VAL A 128 -14.48 -10.84 7.41
C VAL A 128 -15.26 -9.78 6.63
N PHE A 129 -15.14 -8.53 7.06
CA PHE A 129 -15.83 -7.38 6.48
C PHE A 129 -14.87 -6.49 5.70
N ALA A 130 -15.23 -6.18 4.46
CA ALA A 130 -14.69 -5.04 3.75
C ALA A 130 -15.30 -3.76 4.35
N VAL A 131 -14.46 -2.87 4.89
CA VAL A 131 -14.89 -1.61 5.54
C VAL A 131 -14.21 -0.37 4.98
N GLY A 132 -13.46 -0.54 3.89
CA GLY A 132 -12.77 0.53 3.20
C GLY A 132 -13.55 1.08 1.99
N PRO A 133 -12.92 1.99 1.24
CA PRO A 133 -11.59 2.57 1.49
C PRO A 133 -11.60 3.55 2.67
N MET A 134 -10.82 3.27 3.72
CA MET A 134 -10.59 4.15 4.87
C MET A 134 -9.44 5.10 4.55
N VAL A 135 -9.71 6.09 3.70
CA VAL A 135 -8.75 7.10 3.27
C VAL A 135 -9.18 8.50 3.73
N SER A 136 -8.21 9.38 4.01
CA SER A 136 -8.48 10.73 4.52
C SER A 136 -8.77 11.71 3.39
N ILE A 137 -9.96 11.62 2.79
CA ILE A 137 -10.37 12.47 1.66
C ILE A 137 -10.82 13.86 2.17
N PRO A 138 -10.21 14.97 1.69
CA PRO A 138 -10.71 16.32 1.90
C PRO A 138 -12.22 16.44 1.60
N GLY A 139 -12.99 17.04 2.52
CA GLY A 139 -14.45 17.20 2.40
C GLY A 139 -15.28 16.03 2.94
N PHE A 140 -14.66 14.86 3.17
CA PHE A 140 -15.31 13.69 3.80
C PHE A 140 -14.76 13.37 5.19
N SER A 141 -13.69 14.04 5.62
CA SER A 141 -13.19 13.94 6.99
C SER A 141 -14.04 14.81 7.93
N SER A 142 -14.51 14.21 9.03
CA SER A 142 -15.18 14.91 10.14
C SER A 142 -14.20 15.77 10.96
N VAL A 143 -12.89 15.69 10.68
CA VAL A 143 -11.88 16.56 11.28
C VAL A 143 -11.90 17.89 10.52
N PRO A 144 -12.22 19.02 11.19
CA PRO A 144 -12.11 20.33 10.58
C PRO A 144 -10.71 20.51 9.99
N GLN A 145 -10.61 21.06 8.77
CA GLN A 145 -9.34 21.29 8.11
C GLN A 145 -8.39 22.17 8.94
N SER A 146 -8.95 22.99 9.85
CA SER A 146 -8.22 23.78 10.85
C SER A 146 -7.63 22.99 12.03
N LYS A 147 -8.05 21.73 12.22
CA LYS A 147 -7.54 20.77 13.21
C LYS A 147 -6.70 19.65 12.62
N LEU A 148 -6.55 19.61 11.29
CA LEU A 148 -5.36 19.01 10.69
C LEU A 148 -4.21 19.92 11.07
N THR A 149 -3.76 19.84 12.32
CA THR A 149 -2.48 20.40 12.70
C THR A 149 -1.51 19.87 11.67
N PRO A 150 -0.78 20.74 10.95
CA PRO A 150 0.42 20.25 10.36
C PRO A 150 1.17 19.56 11.51
N LEU A 151 1.43 18.25 11.42
CA LEU A 151 2.41 17.59 12.29
C LEU A 151 3.57 18.58 12.39
N GLN A 152 3.85 19.04 13.60
CA GLN A 152 4.76 20.15 13.85
C GLN A 152 6.03 19.92 13.01
N GLY A 153 6.19 20.71 11.93
CA GLY A 153 7.24 20.48 10.93
C GLY A 153 6.86 20.68 9.45
N PHE A 154 5.57 20.83 9.09
CA PHE A 154 5.22 21.14 7.69
C PHE A 154 5.45 22.64 7.37
N ASN A 155 6.53 22.92 6.65
CA ASN A 155 6.88 24.24 6.15
C ASN A 155 5.98 24.70 4.98
N ASP A 156 6.09 25.99 4.63
CA ASP A 156 5.39 26.71 3.54
C ASP A 156 5.33 25.98 2.18
N HIS A 157 6.27 25.05 1.90
CA HIS A 157 6.34 24.25 0.67
C HIS A 157 5.11 23.35 0.38
N THR A 158 4.33 23.01 1.41
CA THR A 158 3.07 22.26 1.23
C THR A 158 2.09 23.01 0.32
N PHE A 159 2.03 24.33 0.46
CA PHE A 159 1.17 25.19 -0.36
C PHE A 159 1.76 25.43 -1.74
N GLU A 160 3.09 25.44 -1.89
CA GLU A 160 3.74 25.73 -3.16
C GLU A 160 3.45 24.68 -4.23
N CYS A 161 3.45 23.39 -3.86
CA CYS A 161 3.16 22.32 -4.82
C CYS A 161 1.70 22.38 -5.33
N LEU A 162 0.75 22.70 -4.44
CA LEU A 162 -0.66 22.90 -4.81
C LEU A 162 -0.83 24.16 -5.68
N GLN A 163 -0.21 25.28 -5.30
CA GLN A 163 -0.21 26.50 -6.13
C GLN A 163 0.45 26.31 -7.50
N TRP A 164 1.41 25.39 -7.60
CA TRP A 164 1.99 25.02 -8.88
C TRP A 164 1.01 24.20 -9.72
N LEU A 165 0.26 23.28 -9.10
CA LEU A 165 -0.79 22.48 -9.75
C LEU A 165 -1.96 23.34 -10.24
N ASP A 166 -2.36 24.38 -9.51
CA ASP A 166 -3.40 25.36 -9.89
C ASP A 166 -3.11 26.03 -11.24
N LYS A 167 -1.83 26.12 -11.62
CA LYS A 167 -1.38 26.74 -12.88
C LYS A 167 -1.28 25.75 -14.04
N GLN A 168 -1.56 24.47 -13.79
CA GLN A 168 -1.50 23.43 -14.81
C GLN A 168 -2.88 23.17 -15.43
N PRO A 169 -2.95 22.78 -16.71
CA PRO A 169 -4.17 22.27 -17.31
C PRO A 169 -4.68 21.02 -16.57
N THR A 170 -5.99 20.82 -16.62
CA THR A 170 -6.65 19.59 -16.18
C THR A 170 -6.02 18.35 -16.82
N SER A 171 -5.85 17.30 -16.01
CA SER A 171 -5.33 16.00 -16.43
C SER A 171 -4.05 16.10 -17.28
N SER A 172 -3.06 16.86 -16.82
CA SER A 172 -1.80 17.07 -17.54
C SER A 172 -0.53 16.73 -16.76
N VAL A 173 -0.63 16.45 -15.46
CA VAL A 173 0.52 16.24 -14.57
C VAL A 173 0.60 14.79 -14.10
N LEU A 174 1.79 14.19 -14.21
CA LEU A 174 2.13 12.94 -13.55
C LEU A 174 2.58 13.21 -12.12
N TYR A 175 1.87 12.65 -11.13
CA TYR A 175 2.32 12.62 -9.75
C TYR A 175 3.25 11.42 -9.53
N ILE A 176 4.38 11.61 -8.86
CA ILE A 176 5.40 10.57 -8.61
C ILE A 176 5.72 10.56 -7.12
N ALA A 177 5.42 9.45 -6.44
CA ALA A 177 5.78 9.25 -5.04
C ALA A 177 5.92 7.77 -4.67
N PHE A 178 7.01 7.45 -3.96
CA PHE A 178 7.37 6.08 -3.57
C PHE A 178 7.16 5.78 -2.07
N GLY A 179 6.32 6.58 -1.39
CA GLY A 179 6.08 6.43 0.03
C GLY A 179 7.19 7.00 0.91
N SER A 180 7.18 6.65 2.19
CA SER A 180 8.06 7.25 3.21
C SER A 180 9.17 6.33 3.71
N VAL A 181 9.07 5.02 3.44
CA VAL A 181 9.91 3.98 4.04
C VAL A 181 11.09 3.63 3.16
N ILE A 182 10.83 3.33 1.88
CA ILE A 182 11.82 2.86 0.92
C ILE A 182 12.02 3.92 -0.16
N GLU A 183 13.28 4.12 -0.53
CA GLU A 183 13.69 5.05 -1.56
C GLU A 183 14.24 4.25 -2.74
N ILE A 184 13.98 4.72 -3.97
CA ILE A 184 14.69 4.23 -5.15
C ILE A 184 16.17 4.58 -5.05
N SER A 185 17.02 3.78 -5.69
CA SER A 185 18.47 4.02 -5.71
C SER A 185 18.82 5.39 -6.33
N SER A 186 20.05 5.85 -6.07
CA SER A 186 20.55 7.10 -6.68
C SER A 186 20.63 6.97 -8.19
N GLU A 187 21.02 5.79 -8.69
CA GLU A 187 21.08 5.46 -10.11
C GLU A 187 19.68 5.52 -10.74
N GLU A 188 18.67 4.86 -10.15
CA GLU A 188 17.29 4.93 -10.62
C GLU A 188 16.71 6.34 -10.57
N THR A 189 17.07 7.13 -9.54
CA THR A 189 16.67 8.55 -9.44
C THR A 189 17.21 9.35 -10.62
N VAL A 190 18.49 9.15 -10.97
CA VAL A 190 19.14 9.82 -12.10
C VAL A 190 18.49 9.41 -13.43
N GLU A 191 18.24 8.11 -13.63
CA GLU A 191 17.60 7.62 -14.85
C GLU A 191 16.15 8.12 -15.00
N LEU A 192 15.38 8.13 -13.91
CA LEU A 192 14.02 8.69 -13.91
C LEU A 192 14.05 10.20 -14.22
N ALA A 193 15.01 10.94 -13.67
CA ALA A 193 15.20 12.35 -14.00
C ALA A 193 15.47 12.55 -15.51
N TYR A 194 16.37 11.75 -16.12
CA TYR A 194 16.60 11.84 -17.56
C TYR A 194 15.36 11.46 -18.38
N ALA A 195 14.62 10.42 -17.98
CA ALA A 195 13.37 10.04 -18.64
C ALA A 195 12.33 11.18 -18.59
N LEU A 196 12.17 11.85 -17.45
CA LEU A 196 11.31 13.02 -17.31
C LEU A 196 11.79 14.19 -18.18
N GLU A 197 13.10 14.38 -18.33
CA GLU A 197 13.66 15.40 -19.22
C GLU A 197 13.29 15.12 -20.69
N ILE A 198 13.55 13.91 -21.19
CA ILE A 198 13.39 13.53 -22.59
C ILE A 198 11.91 13.50 -22.99
N THR A 199 11.05 12.95 -22.14
CA THR A 199 9.61 12.77 -22.44
C THR A 199 8.81 14.07 -22.43
N ASN A 200 9.36 15.15 -21.87
CA ASN A 200 8.69 16.46 -21.73
C ASN A 200 7.35 16.42 -20.99
N VAL A 201 7.07 15.35 -20.24
CA VAL A 201 5.87 15.29 -19.38
C VAL A 201 5.93 16.37 -18.31
N LYS A 202 4.75 16.82 -17.87
CA LYS A 202 4.64 17.62 -16.66
C LYS A 202 4.59 16.69 -15.46
N PHE A 203 5.31 17.01 -14.41
CA PHE A 203 5.42 16.14 -13.26
C PHE A 203 5.46 16.91 -11.94
N LEU A 204 4.92 16.29 -10.90
CA LEU A 204 5.15 16.63 -9.51
C LEU A 204 5.79 15.42 -8.85
N TRP A 205 7.04 15.55 -8.41
CA TRP A 205 7.81 14.44 -7.87
C TRP A 205 8.23 14.68 -6.42
N VAL A 206 7.80 13.76 -5.55
CA VAL A 206 8.21 13.71 -4.15
C VAL A 206 9.49 12.88 -4.01
N LEU A 207 10.55 13.52 -3.54
CA LEU A 207 11.90 12.98 -3.38
C LEU A 207 12.36 13.15 -1.96
N LYS A 208 12.68 12.06 -1.27
CA LYS A 208 13.05 12.13 0.14
C LYS A 208 14.41 12.79 0.32
N ALA A 209 14.39 14.07 0.72
CA ALA A 209 15.58 14.82 1.08
C ALA A 209 15.86 14.74 2.58
N SER A 210 17.14 14.80 2.95
CA SER A 210 17.60 14.87 4.33
C SER A 210 18.58 16.04 4.52
N SER A 211 18.94 16.34 5.77
CA SER A 211 19.94 17.37 6.06
C SER A 211 21.31 17.06 5.45
N SER A 212 21.68 15.77 5.34
CA SER A 212 22.92 15.32 4.69
C SER A 212 22.81 15.30 3.16
N THR A 213 21.61 15.03 2.63
CA THR A 213 21.35 14.84 1.20
C THR A 213 20.17 15.71 0.77
N PRO A 214 20.40 17.02 0.49
CA PRO A 214 19.36 17.89 -0.01
C PRO A 214 18.93 17.49 -1.42
N LEU A 215 17.74 17.93 -1.83
CA LEU A 215 17.13 17.64 -3.13
C LEU A 215 18.05 17.94 -4.32
N SER A 216 18.80 19.03 -4.25
CA SER A 216 19.76 19.45 -5.28
C SER A 216 20.93 18.48 -5.48
N LYS A 217 21.22 17.59 -4.51
CA LYS A 217 22.22 16.51 -4.63
C LYS A 217 21.62 15.19 -5.10
N LEU A 218 20.30 15.00 -5.00
CA LEU A 218 19.62 13.80 -5.48
C LEU A 218 19.41 13.81 -7.00
N LEU A 219 19.35 15.01 -7.58
CA LEU A 219 19.01 15.21 -8.98
C LEU A 219 20.25 15.52 -9.84
N PRO A 220 20.23 15.19 -11.14
CA PRO A 220 21.30 15.58 -12.05
C PRO A 220 21.53 17.10 -12.04
N PRO A 221 22.79 17.58 -12.14
CA PRO A 221 23.09 19.00 -12.13
C PRO A 221 22.26 19.78 -13.16
N GLY A 222 21.56 20.82 -12.70
CA GLY A 222 20.73 21.69 -13.53
C GLY A 222 19.36 21.12 -13.93
N PHE A 223 18.98 19.93 -13.46
CA PHE A 223 17.68 19.31 -13.77
C PHE A 223 16.50 20.24 -13.47
N GLU A 224 16.47 20.84 -12.28
CA GLU A 224 15.37 21.73 -11.87
C GLU A 224 15.29 22.99 -12.77
N ALA A 225 16.45 23.54 -13.16
CA ALA A 225 16.48 24.69 -14.06
C ALA A 225 15.96 24.34 -15.47
N ARG A 226 16.33 23.16 -15.99
CA ARG A 226 15.85 22.66 -17.29
C ARG A 226 14.35 22.33 -17.27
N THR A 227 13.83 21.88 -16.14
CA THR A 227 12.44 21.42 -16.03
C THR A 227 11.49 22.44 -15.39
N LYS A 228 11.95 23.61 -14.90
CA LYS A 228 11.17 24.55 -14.07
C LYS A 228 9.77 24.93 -14.57
N LYS A 229 9.53 24.89 -15.89
CA LYS A 229 8.24 25.23 -16.51
C LYS A 229 7.21 24.10 -16.46
N ARG A 230 7.65 22.86 -16.23
CA ARG A 230 6.85 21.64 -16.33
C ARG A 230 7.06 20.64 -15.18
N GLY A 231 8.11 20.81 -14.38
CA GLY A 231 8.40 19.98 -13.21
C GLY A 231 8.28 20.76 -11.92
N PHE A 232 7.83 20.08 -10.87
CA PHE A 232 7.92 20.52 -9.48
C PHE A 232 8.47 19.37 -8.63
N THR A 233 9.51 19.64 -7.84
CA THR A 233 10.17 18.68 -6.97
C THR A 233 10.01 19.12 -5.51
N THR A 234 9.70 18.20 -4.61
CA THR A 234 9.53 18.50 -3.18
C THR A 234 9.93 17.31 -2.32
N SER A 235 10.29 17.55 -1.06
CA SER A 235 10.60 16.47 -0.12
C SER A 235 9.40 15.83 0.56
N TRP A 236 8.27 16.53 0.53
CA TRP A 236 7.02 16.05 1.07
C TRP A 236 5.85 16.73 0.35
N ALA A 237 4.72 16.04 0.28
CA ALA A 237 3.52 16.60 -0.33
C ALA A 237 2.24 16.03 0.31
N PRO A 238 1.14 16.81 0.32
CA PRO A 238 -0.14 16.36 0.86
C PRO A 238 -0.83 15.44 -0.16
N GLN A 239 -0.46 14.15 -0.15
CA GLN A 239 -0.78 13.19 -1.20
C GLN A 239 -2.26 13.16 -1.58
N THR A 240 -3.17 13.11 -0.60
CA THR A 240 -4.61 13.05 -0.90
C THR A 240 -5.12 14.31 -1.60
N GLN A 241 -4.65 15.50 -1.20
CA GLN A 241 -4.97 16.75 -1.89
C GLN A 241 -4.40 16.78 -3.31
N ILE A 242 -3.19 16.24 -3.52
CA ILE A 242 -2.59 16.16 -4.85
C ILE A 242 -3.40 15.24 -5.74
N LEU A 243 -3.68 14.02 -5.31
CA LEU A 243 -4.38 13.03 -6.11
C LEU A 243 -5.77 13.50 -6.54
N MET A 244 -6.45 14.28 -5.69
CA MET A 244 -7.75 14.89 -6.01
C MET A 244 -7.66 16.15 -6.87
N HIS A 245 -6.47 16.70 -7.09
CA HIS A 245 -6.31 17.92 -7.85
C HIS A 245 -6.59 17.68 -9.34
N ALA A 246 -7.44 18.51 -9.96
CA ALA A 246 -7.91 18.33 -11.34
C ALA A 246 -6.78 18.23 -12.38
N SER A 247 -5.62 18.82 -12.10
CA SER A 247 -4.43 18.77 -12.96
C SER A 247 -3.74 17.40 -13.01
N ILE A 248 -3.97 16.51 -12.03
CA ILE A 248 -3.35 15.18 -12.02
C ILE A 248 -3.98 14.29 -13.10
N ALA A 249 -3.11 13.66 -13.89
CA ALA A 249 -3.47 12.72 -14.95
C ALA A 249 -3.18 11.26 -14.57
N GLY A 250 -2.17 11.06 -13.73
CA GLY A 250 -1.73 9.73 -13.32
C GLY A 250 -0.80 9.78 -12.13
N PHE A 251 -0.56 8.61 -11.56
CA PHE A 251 0.21 8.42 -10.35
C PHE A 251 1.23 7.30 -10.52
N MET A 252 2.51 7.64 -10.58
CA MET A 252 3.61 6.70 -10.45
C MET A 252 3.85 6.38 -8.98
N THR A 253 3.70 5.12 -8.60
CA THR A 253 3.67 4.71 -7.20
C THR A 253 4.37 3.37 -6.95
N HIS A 254 4.98 3.29 -5.78
CA HIS A 254 5.42 2.03 -5.15
C HIS A 254 4.30 1.02 -4.88
N CYS A 255 3.01 1.34 -5.08
CA CYS A 255 1.90 0.39 -4.91
C CYS A 255 1.67 -0.08 -3.45
N GLY A 256 2.08 0.72 -2.46
CA GLY A 256 1.63 0.55 -1.08
C GLY A 256 0.11 0.68 -0.98
N TRP A 257 -0.55 -0.20 -0.22
CA TRP A 257 -2.01 -0.35 -0.26
C TRP A 257 -2.78 0.95 0.02
N ASN A 258 -2.34 1.77 0.98
CA ASN A 258 -2.96 3.08 1.25
C ASN A 258 -2.87 4.02 0.03
N SER A 259 -1.75 4.03 -0.68
CA SER A 259 -1.57 4.87 -1.88
C SER A 259 -2.44 4.40 -3.03
N ILE A 260 -2.64 3.08 -3.17
CA ILE A 260 -3.59 2.50 -4.13
C ILE A 260 -5.01 2.96 -3.80
N LEU A 261 -5.44 2.80 -2.55
CA LEU A 261 -6.79 3.23 -2.14
C LEU A 261 -7.02 4.73 -2.36
N GLU A 262 -6.05 5.57 -2.03
CA GLU A 262 -6.14 7.02 -2.26
C GLU A 262 -6.22 7.35 -3.76
N GLY A 263 -5.42 6.68 -4.60
CA GLY A 263 -5.45 6.87 -6.04
C GLY A 263 -6.75 6.41 -6.68
N LEU A 264 -7.27 5.24 -6.26
CA LEU A 264 -8.55 4.70 -6.73
C LEU A 264 -9.71 5.63 -6.34
N CYS A 265 -9.75 6.09 -5.09
CA CYS A 265 -10.76 7.05 -4.63
C CYS A 265 -10.68 8.39 -5.36
N SER A 266 -9.50 8.77 -5.85
CA SER A 266 -9.29 9.98 -6.62
C SER A 266 -9.52 9.80 -8.13
N GLY A 267 -9.80 8.57 -8.59
CA GLY A 267 -10.04 8.26 -10.00
C GLY A 267 -8.81 8.41 -10.90
N VAL A 268 -7.60 8.26 -10.35
CA VAL A 268 -6.35 8.42 -11.13
C VAL A 268 -5.82 7.09 -11.65
N SER A 269 -5.19 7.11 -12.82
CA SER A 269 -4.50 5.94 -13.39
C SER A 269 -3.12 5.76 -12.78
N PHE A 270 -2.62 4.53 -12.72
CA PHE A 270 -1.35 4.20 -12.07
C PHE A 270 -0.23 3.86 -13.06
N ILE A 271 1.00 4.25 -12.71
CA ILE A 271 2.23 3.63 -13.21
C ILE A 271 2.84 2.88 -12.02
N ALA A 272 2.69 1.57 -12.01
CA ALA A 272 3.14 0.73 -10.90
C ALA A 272 4.65 0.50 -10.97
N TRP A 273 5.36 0.87 -9.89
CA TRP A 273 6.78 0.60 -9.72
C TRP A 273 7.05 0.11 -8.30
N PRO A 274 6.69 -1.15 -7.99
CA PRO A 274 6.84 -1.73 -6.65
C PRO A 274 8.31 -1.84 -6.25
N LEU A 275 8.59 -1.59 -4.97
CA LEU A 275 9.95 -1.59 -4.42
C LEU A 275 10.17 -2.77 -3.46
N ALA A 276 9.21 -3.07 -2.57
CA ALA A 276 9.36 -4.19 -1.63
C ALA A 276 8.05 -4.72 -1.03
N ASN A 277 8.17 -5.75 -0.19
CA ASN A 277 7.10 -6.29 0.64
C ASN A 277 5.90 -6.79 -0.18
N ASP A 278 4.72 -6.21 0.05
CA ASP A 278 3.45 -6.54 -0.59
C ASP A 278 3.24 -5.82 -1.93
N GLU A 279 4.11 -4.88 -2.26
CA GLU A 279 3.93 -3.97 -3.39
C GLU A 279 3.93 -4.68 -4.74
N GLN A 280 4.78 -5.70 -4.93
CA GLN A 280 4.88 -6.44 -6.18
C GLN A 280 3.56 -7.10 -6.57
N GLN A 281 2.86 -7.66 -5.58
CA GLN A 281 1.57 -8.31 -5.81
C GLN A 281 0.43 -7.30 -5.85
N ASN A 282 0.50 -6.20 -5.09
CA ASN A 282 -0.46 -5.10 -5.21
C ASN A 282 -0.42 -4.44 -6.60
N ALA A 283 0.74 -4.46 -7.27
CA ALA A 283 0.93 -3.94 -8.61
C ALA A 283 0.36 -4.85 -9.73
N ARG A 284 0.09 -6.13 -9.43
CA ARG A 284 -0.47 -7.10 -10.39
C ARG A 284 -1.98 -7.01 -10.47
#